data_AF-A0A645IY61-F1
#
_entry.id   AF-A0A645IY61-F1
#
_cell.length_a   1.000
_cell.length_b   1.000
_cell.length_c   1.000
_cell.angle_alpha   90.00
_cell.angle_beta   90.00
_cell.angle_gamma   90.00
#
_symmetry.space_group_name_H-M   'P 1'
#
loop_
_entity.id
_entity.type
_entity.pdbx_description
1 polymer ?
#
loop_
_entity_poly.entity_id
_entity_poly.type
_entity_poly.pdbx_seq_one_letter_code
_entity_poly.pdbx_strand_id
1 'polypeptide(L)' 'MSYVSFDRFQSELLFKAISDRSERGSVIVTTNLPFSQWTELFENTAMVAALVDRLTFKSYVLDMNGDSYRLDQTFKAQHS' A
#
# COMPACT_ATOMS: atom_id res chain seq x y z
N MET A 1 6.48 11.81 11.56
CA MET A 1 6.30 10.34 11.64
C MET A 1 7.04 9.75 10.47
N SER A 2 8.06 8.93 10.70
CA SER A 2 8.78 8.28 9.61
C SER A 2 8.01 7.05 9.18
N TYR A 3 7.74 6.90 7.88
CA TYR A 3 7.40 5.59 7.34
C TYR A 3 8.59 4.66 7.60
N VAL A 4 8.30 3.38 7.87
CA VAL A 4 9.33 2.34 7.88
C VAL A 4 9.68 2.09 6.42
N SER A 5 10.91 2.43 6.03
CA SER A 5 11.48 1.96 4.77
C SER A 5 11.75 0.47 4.90
N PHE A 6 11.39 -0.30 3.87
CA PHE A 6 11.70 -1.72 3.82
C PHE A 6 13.19 -1.89 3.56
N ASP A 7 13.85 -2.70 4.39
CA ASP A 7 15.14 -3.25 4.00
C ASP A 7 14.97 -4.19 2.80
N ARG A 8 16.09 -4.57 2.17
CA ARG A 8 16.08 -5.48 1.02
C ARG A 8 15.34 -6.79 1.28
N PHE A 9 15.51 -7.39 2.46
CA PHE A 9 14.92 -8.69 2.78
C PHE A 9 13.38 -8.58 2.92
N GLN A 10 12.90 -7.53 3.58
CA GLN A 10 11.47 -7.26 3.70
C GLN A 10 10.83 -6.96 2.35
N SER A 11 11.55 -6.22 1.49
CA SER A 11 11.14 -5.93 0.11
C SER A 11 10.97 -7.21 -0.71
N GLU A 12 11.95 -8.12 -0.64
CA GLU A 12 11.93 -9.41 -1.33
C GLU A 12 10.80 -10.30 -0.81
N LEU A 13 10.54 -10.32 0.50
CA LEU A 13 9.45 -11.10 1.10
C LEU A 13 8.08 -10.61 0.64
N LEU A 14 7.85 -9.29 0.64
CA LEU A 14 6.60 -8.71 0.14
C LEU A 14 6.42 -9.00 -1.35
N PHE A 15 7.47 -8.83 -2.15
CA PHE A 15 7.45 -9.14 -3.57
C PHE A 15 7.10 -10.61 -3.81
N LYS A 16 7.68 -11.52 -3.03
CA LYS A 16 7.37 -12.95 -3.13
C LYS A 16 5.92 -13.24 -2.75
N ALA A 17 5.40 -12.66 -1.67
CA ALA A 17 4.01 -12.86 -1.25
C ALA A 17 3.00 -12.40 -2.31
N ILE A 18 3.23 -11.22 -2.92
CA ILE A 18 2.39 -10.71 -4.01
C ILE A 18 2.55 -11.57 -5.27
N SER A 19 3.77 -11.92 -5.63
CA SER A 19 4.04 -12.76 -6.82
C SER A 19 3.44 -14.16 -6.71
N ASP A 20 3.51 -14.79 -5.54
CA ASP A 20 2.96 -16.12 -5.31
C ASP A 20 1.43 -16.13 -5.33
N ARG A 21 0.77 -14.99 -5.05
CA ARG A 21 -0.68 -14.83 -5.16
C ARG A 21 -1.14 -14.29 -6.52
N SER A 22 -0.25 -13.65 -7.27
CA SER A 22 -0.55 -13.14 -8.61
C SER A 22 -1.18 -14.25 -9.45
N GLU A 23 -2.35 -13.97 -10.02
CA GLU A 23 -3.13 -14.90 -10.84
C GLU A 23 -3.61 -16.18 -10.14
N ARG A 24 -3.33 -16.36 -8.85
CA ARG A 24 -3.74 -17.52 -8.04
C ARG A 24 -4.79 -17.19 -6.98
N GLY A 25 -4.84 -15.94 -6.51
CA GLY A 25 -5.84 -15.49 -5.56
C GLY A 25 -5.86 -13.97 -5.38
N SER A 26 -7.00 -13.44 -4.93
CA SER A 26 -7.16 -11.99 -4.74
C SER A 26 -6.28 -11.44 -3.62
N VAL A 27 -5.82 -10.21 -3.78
CA VAL A 27 -5.08 -9.45 -2.76
C VAL A 27 -5.76 -8.11 -2.59
N ILE A 28 -5.95 -7.68 -1.34
CA ILE A 28 -6.37 -6.32 -1.00
C ILE A 28 -5.16 -5.62 -0.40
N VAL A 29 -4.83 -4.44 -0.94
CA VAL A 29 -3.76 -3.57 -0.43
C VAL A 29 -4.37 -2.22 -0.11
N THR A 30 -4.11 -1.72 1.09
CA THR A 30 -4.48 -0.37 1.50
C THR A 30 -3.20 0.44 1.68
N THR A 31 -3.15 1.61 1.06
CA THR A 31 -2.03 2.54 1.20
C THR A 31 -2.56 3.96 1.30
N ASN A 32 -1.86 4.78 2.08
CA ASN A 32 -2.07 6.23 2.12
C ASN A 32 -1.03 6.98 1.26
N LEU A 33 -0.19 6.24 0.51
CA LEU A 33 0.82 6.78 -0.38
C LEU A 33 0.48 6.40 -1.84
N PRO A 34 0.56 7.35 -2.78
CA PRO A 34 0.40 7.04 -4.19
C PRO A 34 1.52 6.11 -4.67
N PHE A 35 1.27 5.28 -5.68
CA PHE A 35 2.26 4.32 -6.20
C PHE A 35 3.57 4.98 -6.63
N SER A 36 3.54 6.25 -7.07
CA SER A 36 4.75 7.01 -7.41
C SER A 36 5.70 7.23 -6.23
N GLN A 37 5.20 7.23 -4.99
CA GLN A 37 6.00 7.38 -3.78
C GLN A 37 6.48 6.03 -3.23
N TRP A 38 6.07 4.90 -3.81
CA TRP A 38 6.52 3.60 -3.32
C TRP A 38 8.01 3.40 -3.61
N THR A 39 8.59 4.06 -4.61
CA THR A 39 10.04 4.00 -4.85
C THR A 39 10.87 4.54 -3.68
N GLU A 40 10.28 5.31 -2.77
CA GLU A 40 10.94 5.81 -1.56
C GLU A 40 10.90 4.79 -0.41
N LEU A 41 10.02 3.78 -0.49
CA LEU A 41 9.83 2.77 0.55
C LEU A 41 10.73 1.53 0.36
N PHE A 42 11.24 1.28 -0.85
CA PHE A 42 12.01 0.09 -1.17
C PHE A 42 13.37 0.48 -1.77
N GLU A 43 14.42 -0.23 -1.41
CA GLU A 43 15.77 0.01 -1.94
C GLU A 43 15.89 -0.28 -3.45
N ASN A 44 15.11 -1.24 -3.97
CA ASN A 44 15.16 -1.66 -5.36
C ASN A 44 13.95 -1.15 -6.15
N THR A 45 14.15 -0.04 -6.87
CA THR A 45 13.11 0.60 -7.69
C THR A 45 12.56 -0.30 -8.81
N ALA A 46 13.38 -1.18 -9.39
CA ALA A 46 12.91 -2.13 -10.40
C ALA A 46 11.95 -3.18 -9.80
N MET A 47 12.21 -3.62 -8.57
CA MET A 47 11.31 -4.51 -7.84
C MET A 47 9.97 -3.83 -7.53
N VAL A 48 9.99 -2.55 -7.15
CA VAL A 48 8.76 -1.77 -6.93
C VAL A 48 7.93 -1.66 -8.21
N ALA A 49 8.57 -1.31 -9.33
CA ALA A 49 7.87 -1.23 -10.61
C ALA A 49 7.20 -2.56 -10.97
N ALA A 50 7.93 -3.68 -10.79
CA ALA A 50 7.42 -5.02 -11.01
C ALA A 50 6.29 -5.42 -10.04
N LEU A 51 6.32 -4.92 -8.80
CA LEU A 51 5.27 -5.14 -7.80
C LEU A 51 3.99 -4.37 -8.16
N VAL A 52 4.14 -3.08 -8.50
CA VAL A 52 3.03 -2.21 -8.90
C VAL A 52 2.35 -2.76 -10.15
N ASP A 53 3.13 -3.17 -11.16
CA ASP A 53 2.61 -3.81 -12.38
C ASP A 53 1.73 -5.03 -12.07
N ARG A 54 2.19 -5.93 -11.19
CA ARG A 54 1.40 -7.11 -10.76
C ARG A 54 0.12 -6.72 -10.02
N LEU A 55 0.17 -5.69 -9.18
CA LEU A 55 -0.99 -5.21 -8.45
C LEU A 55 -2.01 -4.52 -9.35
N THR A 56 -1.60 -3.92 -10.47
CA THR A 56 -2.48 -3.16 -11.38
C THR A 56 -2.98 -3.95 -12.58
N PHE A 57 -2.36 -5.09 -12.92
CA PHE A 57 -2.70 -5.88 -14.11
C PHE A 57 -4.17 -6.35 -14.17
N LYS A 58 -4.81 -6.64 -13.04
CA LYS A 58 -6.24 -7.02 -12.94
C LYS A 58 -6.84 -6.55 -11.61
N SER A 59 -6.85 -5.24 -11.36
CA SER A 59 -7.35 -4.71 -10.09
C SER A 59 -8.34 -3.56 -10.24
N TYR A 60 -8.98 -3.26 -9.11
CA TYR A 60 -9.77 -2.06 -8.92
C TYR A 60 -9.00 -1.15 -7.97
N VAL A 61 -8.63 0.03 -8.45
CA VAL A 61 -8.02 1.08 -7.62
C VAL A 61 -9.14 1.97 -7.10
N LEU A 62 -9.26 2.05 -5.78
CA LEU A 62 -10.27 2.84 -5.09
C LEU A 62 -9.58 4.01 -4.38
N ASP A 63 -9.78 5.22 -4.89
CA ASP A 63 -9.28 6.44 -4.24
C ASP A 63 -10.17 6.81 -3.05
N MET A 64 -9.61 6.67 -1.85
CA MET A 64 -10.32 6.94 -0.59
C MET A 64 -10.17 8.41 -0.16
N ASN A 65 -10.74 9.34 -0.94
CA ASN A 65 -10.67 10.79 -0.70
C ASN A 65 -11.68 11.32 0.36
N GLY A 66 -11.98 10.52 1.38
CA GLY A 66 -12.97 10.87 2.41
C GLY A 66 -12.35 11.50 3.66
N ASP A 67 -13.19 12.14 4.47
CA ASP A 67 -12.78 12.62 5.79
C ASP A 67 -12.39 11.48 6.71
N SER A 68 -11.46 11.76 7.63
CA SER A 68 -11.03 10.77 8.62
C SER A 68 -12.16 10.43 9.57
N TYR A 69 -12.62 9.18 9.53
CA TYR A 69 -13.58 8.64 10.50
C TYR A 69 -13.10 8.80 11.96
N ARG A 70 -11.80 8.73 12.22
CA ARG A 70 -11.23 8.91 13.57
C ARG A 70 -11.39 10.35 14.07
N LEU A 71 -11.25 11.33 13.18
CA LEU A 71 -11.47 12.73 13.52
C LEU A 71 -12.95 12.99 13.81
N ASP A 72 -13.85 12.52 12.94
CA ASP A 72 -15.31 12.65 13.15
C ASP A 72 -15.76 12.06 14.50
N GLN A 73 -15.26 10.87 14.87
CA GLN A 73 -15.54 10.28 16.18
C GLN A 73 -15.02 11.12 17.34
N THR A 74 -13.82 11.70 17.20
CA THR A 74 -13.22 12.56 18.24
C THR A 74 -14.03 13.84 18.42
N PHE A 75 -14.48 14.46 17.32
CA PHE A 75 -15.34 15.65 17.36
C PHE A 75 -16.69 15.36 18.02
N LYS A 76 -17.31 14.22 17.71
CA LYS A 76 -18.58 13.80 18.31
C LYS A 76 -18.46 13.57 19.82
N ALA A 77 -17.38 12.96 20.28
CA ALA A 77 -17.14 12.69 21.70
C ALA A 77 -16.81 13.95 22.53
N GLN A 78 -16.31 15.02 21.90
CA GLN A 78 -16.02 16.30 22.58
C GLN A 78 -17.23 17.23 22.71
N HIS A 79 -18.29 16.99 21.92
CA HIS A 79 -19.51 17.80 21.90
C HIS A 79 -20.72 17.08 22.53
N SER A 80 -20.48 15.98 23.25
CA SER A 80 -21.44 15.22 24.06
C SER A 80 -21.15 15.40 25.54
#